data_AF-A0A1V5QZT3-F1
#
_entry.id   AF-A0A1V5QZT3-F1
#
_cell.length_a   1.000
_cell.length_b   1.000
_cell.length_c   1.000
_cell.angle_alpha   90.00
_cell.angle_beta   90.00
_cell.angle_gamma   90.00
#
_symmetry.space_group_name_H-M   'P 1'
#
loop_
_entity.id
_entity.type
_entity.pdbx_description
1 polymer ?
#
loop_
_entity_poly.entity_id
_entity_poly.type
_entity_poly.pdbx_seq_one_letter_code
_entity_poly.pdbx_strand_id
1 'polypeptide(L)'
;MIHHQDTKSTKGAPDKALGEGEGRIDGLVEGVAILELKSVEQILPIHEAQLLTDLRPTGKRLGFILDFNAPRMRDGIRRRVL
;
A
#
# COMPACT_ATOMS: atom_id res chain seq x y z
N MET A 1 24.63 36.82 11.37
CA MET A 1 23.80 36.93 12.59
C MET A 1 22.40 37.24 12.08
N ILE A 2 21.40 36.37 12.05
CA ILE A 2 20.91 35.36 13.00
C ILE A 2 20.19 34.24 12.19
N HIS A 3 20.57 32.99 12.50
CA HIS A 3 19.83 31.71 12.52
C HIS A 3 18.96 31.20 11.33
N HIS A 4 19.41 30.03 10.83
CA HIS A 4 18.67 28.79 10.54
C HIS A 4 17.16 28.81 10.81
N GLN A 5 16.38 28.33 9.84
CA GLN A 5 15.68 27.04 9.99
C GLN A 5 15.55 26.32 8.63
N ASP A 6 16.15 25.14 8.57
CA ASP A 6 15.91 24.10 7.58
C ASP A 6 14.48 23.58 7.72
N THR A 7 13.61 23.81 6.74
CA THR A 7 12.36 23.04 6.62
C THR A 7 12.64 21.76 5.85
N LYS A 8 13.11 20.73 6.56
CA LYS A 8 13.16 19.35 6.07
C LYS A 8 11.75 18.85 5.73
N SER A 9 11.57 18.42 4.48
CA SER A 9 10.92 17.16 4.09
C SER A 9 9.58 16.79 4.74
N THR A 10 8.50 16.97 3.98
CA THR A 10 7.63 15.84 3.63
C THR A 10 7.32 15.93 2.13
N LYS A 11 8.26 15.48 1.31
CA LYS A 11 7.99 15.21 -0.10
C LYS A 11 7.00 14.04 -0.10
N GLY A 12 5.70 14.34 -0.23
CA GLY A 12 4.69 13.33 -0.51
C GLY A 12 5.21 12.51 -1.69
N ALA A 13 5.38 11.20 -1.49
CA ALA A 13 5.81 10.32 -2.55
C ALA A 13 4.95 10.62 -3.78
N PRO A 14 5.55 10.87 -4.95
CA PRO A 14 4.79 11.27 -6.11
C PRO A 14 3.76 10.19 -6.39
N ASP A 15 2.54 10.61 -6.69
CA ASP A 15 1.43 9.81 -7.26
C ASP A 15 1.77 9.24 -8.66
N LYS A 16 3.07 9.18 -8.98
CA LYS A 16 3.60 8.68 -10.24
C LYS A 16 3.90 7.21 -10.08
N ALA A 17 3.13 6.44 -10.85
CA ALA A 17 3.38 5.10 -11.30
C ALA A 17 4.85 4.67 -11.18
N LEU A 18 5.05 3.64 -10.37
CA LEU A 18 6.24 2.81 -10.37
C LEU A 18 6.45 2.30 -11.82
N GLY A 19 7.70 2.31 -12.28
CA GLY A 19 8.09 2.15 -13.68
C GLY A 19 7.78 0.76 -14.25
N GLU A 20 7.92 0.63 -15.57
CA GLU A 20 7.52 -0.54 -16.33
C GLU A 20 8.13 -1.85 -15.77
N GLY A 21 7.28 -2.67 -15.14
CA GLY A 21 7.63 -3.90 -14.43
C GLY A 21 7.35 -3.88 -12.91
N GLU A 22 7.02 -2.72 -12.34
CA GLU A 22 6.81 -2.50 -10.92
C GLU A 22 5.31 -2.46 -10.57
N GLY A 23 4.95 -3.07 -9.44
CA GLY A 23 3.56 -3.24 -8.99
C GLY A 23 2.75 -1.95 -9.03
N ARG A 24 1.56 -2.00 -9.64
CA ARG A 24 0.61 -0.90 -9.59
C ARG A 24 -0.21 -1.06 -8.31
N ILE A 25 -0.05 -0.13 -7.38
CA ILE A 25 -0.92 -0.03 -6.21
C ILE A 25 -2.34 0.28 -6.67
N ASP A 26 -3.31 -0.54 -6.24
CA ASP A 26 -4.73 -0.32 -6.59
C ASP A 26 -5.31 0.91 -5.87
N GLY A 27 -4.84 1.21 -4.66
CA GLY A 27 -5.23 2.43 -3.94
C GLY A 27 -4.31 2.83 -2.80
N LEU A 28 -4.22 4.13 -2.54
CA LEU A 28 -3.51 4.72 -1.41
C LEU A 28 -4.46 5.62 -0.63
N VAL A 29 -4.80 5.23 0.60
CA VAL A 29 -5.72 5.99 1.46
C VAL A 29 -4.92 6.96 2.32
N GLU A 30 -5.24 8.25 2.19
CA GLU A 30 -4.63 9.36 2.92
C GLU A 30 -3.09 9.35 2.97
N GLY A 31 -2.45 8.73 1.97
CA GLY A 31 -1.00 8.55 2.00
C GLY A 31 -0.50 7.69 3.16
N VAL A 32 -1.31 6.86 3.81
CA VAL A 32 -0.89 6.04 4.97
C VAL A 32 -1.12 4.55 4.79
N ALA A 33 -2.14 4.14 4.03
CA ALA A 33 -2.51 2.75 3.85
C ALA A 33 -2.58 2.35 2.37
N ILE A 34 -1.91 1.27 2.01
CA ILE A 34 -1.98 0.67 0.66
C ILE A 34 -3.15 -0.32 0.61
N LEU A 35 -3.91 -0.28 -0.49
CA LEU A 35 -4.98 -1.23 -0.80
C LEU A 35 -4.57 -2.08 -2.00
N GLU A 36 -4.79 -3.38 -1.87
CA GLU A 36 -4.71 -4.37 -2.94
C GLU A 36 -6.08 -5.02 -3.11
N LEU A 37 -6.65 -4.97 -4.30
CA LEU A 37 -7.95 -5.53 -4.61
C LEU A 37 -7.77 -6.91 -5.23
N LYS A 38 -8.61 -7.86 -4.82
CA LYS A 38 -8.65 -9.22 -5.35
C LYS A 38 -10.10 -9.69 -5.47
N SER A 39 -10.33 -10.68 -6.31
CA SER A 39 -11.60 -11.40 -6.42
C SER A 39 -11.29 -12.85 -6.75
N VAL A 40 -10.87 -13.60 -5.72
CA VAL A 40 -10.30 -14.95 -5.88
C VAL A 40 -10.95 -15.92 -4.92
N GLU A 41 -10.95 -17.22 -5.24
CA GLU A 41 -11.51 -18.25 -4.34
C GLU A 41 -10.76 -18.31 -3.00
N GLN A 42 -9.45 -18.10 -3.03
CA GLN A 42 -8.62 -18.08 -1.84
C GLN A 42 -7.49 -17.07 -1.97
N ILE A 43 -7.26 -16.30 -0.90
CA ILE A 43 -6.03 -15.51 -0.78
C ILE A 43 -4.85 -16.42 -0.47
N LEU A 44 -3.91 -16.47 -1.42
CA LEU A 44 -2.66 -17.22 -1.34
C LEU A 44 -1.52 -16.34 -0.78
N PRO A 45 -0.44 -16.94 -0.24
CA PRO A 45 0.72 -16.21 0.27
C PRO A 45 1.36 -15.23 -0.74
N ILE A 46 1.28 -15.53 -2.03
CA ILE A 46 1.81 -14.66 -3.09
C ILE A 46 1.09 -13.29 -3.14
N HIS A 47 -0.20 -13.22 -2.80
CA HIS A 47 -0.93 -11.95 -2.74
C HIS A 47 -0.44 -11.08 -1.57
N GLU A 48 -0.03 -11.71 -0.46
CA GLU A 48 0.58 -10.98 0.66
C GLU A 48 2.00 -10.55 0.34
N ALA A 49 2.77 -11.40 -0.36
CA ALA A 49 4.08 -11.03 -0.88
C ALA A 49 4.00 -9.83 -1.83
N GLN A 50 2.97 -9.77 -2.68
CA GLN A 50 2.71 -8.61 -3.54
C GLN A 50 2.50 -7.34 -2.71
N LEU A 51 1.59 -7.35 -1.73
CA LEU A 51 1.37 -6.21 -0.84
C LEU A 51 2.66 -5.76 -0.13
N LEU A 52 3.54 -6.70 0.26
CA LEU A 52 4.83 -6.37 0.87
C LEU A 52 5.82 -5.73 -0.11
N THR A 53 5.78 -6.12 -1.39
CA THR A 53 6.56 -5.49 -2.45
C THR A 53 6.19 -4.02 -2.62
N ASP A 54 4.94 -3.64 -2.35
CA ASP A 54 4.48 -2.25 -2.45
C ASP A 54 4.71 -1.47 -1.14
N LEU A 55 4.52 -2.08 0.02
CA LEU A 55 4.71 -1.43 1.32
C LEU A 55 6.18 -1.05 1.60
N ARG A 56 7.13 -1.93 1.29
CA ARG A 56 8.55 -1.73 1.62
C ARG A 56 9.17 -0.50 0.93
N PRO A 57 9.09 -0.34 -0.40
CA PRO A 57 9.72 0.79 -1.09
C PRO A 57 8.99 2.12 -0.83
N THR A 58 7.68 2.07 -0.55
CA THR A 58 6.89 3.28 -0.25
C THR A 58 7.07 3.79 1.18
N GLY A 59 7.74 3.01 2.05
CA GLY A 59 7.90 3.31 3.47
C GLY A 59 6.58 3.28 4.25
N LYS A 60 5.51 2.73 3.68
CA LYS A 60 4.22 2.58 4.36
C LYS A 60 4.24 1.32 5.20
N ARG A 61 3.58 1.38 6.36
CA ARG A 61 3.53 0.26 7.31
C ARG A 61 2.21 -0.50 7.30
N LEU A 62 1.15 0.11 6.78
CA LEU A 62 -0.20 -0.45 6.81
C LEU A 62 -0.65 -0.80 5.40
N GLY A 63 -1.07 -2.05 5.21
CA GLY A 63 -1.66 -2.52 3.97
C GLY A 63 -2.90 -3.36 4.20
N PHE A 64 -3.79 -3.37 3.21
CA PHE A 64 -4.98 -4.20 3.18
C PHE A 64 -5.09 -4.95 1.86
N ILE A 65 -5.45 -6.23 1.95
CA ILE A 65 -5.99 -6.98 0.82
C ILE A 65 -7.51 -6.99 0.99
N LEU A 66 -8.22 -6.60 -0.06
CA LEU A 66 -9.68 -6.57 -0.12
C LEU A 66 -10.14 -7.62 -1.14
N ASP A 67 -10.62 -8.76 -0.64
CA ASP A 67 -11.16 -9.84 -1.48
C ASP A 67 -12.68 -9.69 -1.67
N PHE A 68 -13.08 -9.34 -2.89
CA PHE A 68 -14.48 -9.15 -3.28
C PHE A 68 -15.21 -10.46 -3.59
N ASN A 69 -14.52 -11.59 -3.59
CA ASN A 69 -15.16 -12.89 -3.76
C ASN A 69 -15.76 -13.44 -2.43
N ALA A 70 -15.54 -12.75 -1.30
CA ALA A 70 -16.14 -13.12 -0.02
C ALA A 70 -17.64 -12.76 0.05
N PRO A 71 -18.52 -13.59 0.66
CA PRO A 71 -19.95 -13.29 0.81
C PRO A 71 -20.26 -11.99 1.56
N ARG A 72 -19.34 -11.53 2.42
CA ARG A 72 -19.41 -10.22 3.09
C ARG A 72 -18.04 -9.57 3.00
N MET A 73 -18.01 -8.27 2.69
CA MET A 73 -16.74 -7.55 2.53
C MET A 73 -15.82 -7.68 3.75
N ARG A 74 -16.38 -7.56 4.96
CA ARG A 74 -15.59 -7.67 6.21
C ARG A 74 -14.82 -8.99 6.34
N ASP A 75 -15.33 -10.07 5.74
CA ASP A 75 -14.74 -11.40 5.81
C ASP A 75 -13.60 -11.55 4.76
N GLY A 76 -13.61 -10.71 3.71
CA GLY A 76 -12.59 -10.62 2.67
C GLY A 76 -11.45 -9.63 2.96
N ILE A 77 -11.46 -8.95 4.11
CA ILE A 77 -10.41 -8.00 4.48
C ILE A 77 -9.26 -8.73 5.18
N ARG A 78 -8.04 -8.56 4.65
CA ARG A 78 -6.80 -8.91 5.36
C ARG A 78 -5.98 -7.69 5.65
N ARG A 79 -5.66 -7.47 6.93
CA ARG A 79 -4.80 -6.39 7.38
C ARG A 79 -3.37 -6.89 7.56
N ARG A 80 -2.38 -6.16 7.05
CA ARG A 80 -0.95 -6.41 7.27
C ARG A 80 -0.24 -5.17 7.81
N VAL A 81 0.67 -5.41 8.75
CA VAL A 81 1.51 -4.39 9.38
C VAL A 81 2.97 -4.82 9.28
N LEU A 82 3.83 -3.95 8.75
CA LEU A 82 5.29 -4.11 8.71
C LEU A 82 5.97 -3.64 10.00
#